data_AF-A0AAE8HV33-F1
#
_entry.id   AF-A0AAE8HV33-F1
#
_cell.length_a   1.000
_cell.length_b   1.000
_cell.length_c   1.000
_cell.angle_alpha   90.00
_cell.angle_beta   90.00
_cell.angle_gamma   90.00
#
_symmetry.space_group_name_H-M   'P 1'
#
loop_
_entity.id
_entity.type
_entity.pdbx_description
1 polymer ?
#
loop_
_entity_poly.entity_id
_entity_poly.type
_entity_poly.pdbx_seq_one_letter_code
_entity_poly.pdbx_strand_id
1 'polypeptide(L)'
;MRLSLAALAVAALGACQQRAAPAVSEPSPVIPAPIVLPTGSGCGPEIARTKAIVDSDVATGNLNKPVGDRFGADLAQAAAECAAGKSGEALHLLAAAKSRYGYR
;
A
#
# COMPACT_ATOMS: atom_id res chain seq x y z
N MET A 1 20.84 43.40 8.59
CA MET A 1 19.41 43.78 8.58
C MET A 1 19.10 44.49 7.26
N ARG A 2 18.48 43.79 6.31
CA ARG A 2 18.00 44.37 5.04
C ARG A 2 16.58 43.85 4.83
N LEU A 3 15.61 44.71 5.17
CA LEU A 3 14.20 44.58 4.81
C LEU A 3 14.07 44.86 3.31
N SER A 4 13.36 44.02 2.57
CA SER A 4 12.73 44.41 1.31
C SER A 4 11.50 43.54 1.08
N LEU A 5 10.34 44.13 1.36
CA LEU A 5 9.01 43.72 0.91
C LEU A 5 8.93 43.87 -0.62
N ALA A 6 8.47 42.84 -1.32
CA ALA A 6 7.84 42.94 -2.63
C ALA A 6 6.97 41.68 -2.79
N ALA A 7 5.68 41.75 -2.48
CA ALA A 7 4.59 42.16 -3.38
C ALA A 7 4.00 40.97 -4.15
N LEU A 8 2.71 40.73 -3.85
CA LEU A 8 1.78 39.80 -4.48
C LEU A 8 1.82 39.86 -6.02
N ALA A 9 1.73 38.69 -6.66
CA ALA A 9 1.07 38.56 -7.96
C ALA A 9 0.53 37.13 -8.14
N VAL A 10 -0.75 36.96 -7.79
CA VAL A 10 -1.57 35.81 -8.15
C VAL A 10 -1.90 35.93 -9.64
N ALA A 11 -1.27 35.11 -10.47
CA ALA A 11 -1.64 34.96 -11.87
C ALA A 11 -2.47 33.69 -12.02
N ALA A 12 -3.79 33.86 -12.02
CA ALA A 12 -4.75 32.84 -12.41
C ALA A 12 -4.46 32.39 -13.85
N LEU A 13 -4.09 31.12 -14.04
CA LEU A 13 -4.02 30.56 -15.39
C LEU A 13 -5.46 30.43 -15.93
N GLY A 14 -5.66 31.07 -17.09
CA GLY A 14 -6.92 31.17 -17.79
C GLY A 14 -7.50 29.83 -18.23
N ALA A 15 -8.82 29.80 -18.24
CA ALA A 15 -9.67 28.70 -18.62
C ALA A 15 -9.47 28.29 -20.09
N CYS A 16 -9.14 27.03 -20.33
CA CYS A 16 -9.28 26.40 -21.63
C CYS A 16 -10.78 26.14 -21.90
N GLN A 17 -11.41 26.94 -22.75
CA GLN A 17 -12.76 26.69 -23.25
C GLN A 17 -12.74 25.55 -24.28
N GLN A 18 -13.14 24.36 -23.84
CA GLN A 18 -13.27 23.17 -24.68
C GLN A 18 -14.62 23.24 -25.40
N ARG A 19 -14.59 23.35 -26.74
CA ARG A 19 -15.80 23.45 -27.56
C ARG A 19 -16.45 22.07 -27.67
N ALA A 20 -17.62 21.87 -27.07
CA ALA A 20 -18.35 20.62 -27.10
C ALA A 20 -18.99 20.36 -28.49
N ALA A 21 -18.83 19.14 -29.00
CA ALA A 21 -19.59 18.60 -30.13
C ALA A 21 -20.97 18.09 -29.66
N PRO A 22 -21.97 17.96 -30.55
CA PRO A 22 -23.31 17.52 -30.16
C PRO A 22 -23.28 16.07 -29.65
N ALA A 23 -23.84 15.86 -28.46
CA ALA A 23 -23.91 14.54 -27.82
C ALA A 23 -24.95 13.65 -28.55
N VAL A 24 -24.49 12.48 -29.00
CA VAL A 24 -25.36 11.34 -29.28
C VAL A 24 -25.64 10.66 -27.94
N SER A 25 -26.90 10.62 -27.52
CA SER A 25 -27.32 9.98 -26.27
C SER A 25 -27.33 8.46 -26.43
N GLU A 26 -26.23 7.80 -26.06
CA GLU A 26 -26.23 6.36 -25.75
C GLU A 26 -26.73 6.14 -24.30
N PRO A 27 -27.49 5.07 -24.04
CA PRO A 27 -27.91 4.73 -22.68
C PRO A 27 -26.68 4.49 -21.81
N SER A 28 -26.60 5.20 -20.68
CA SER A 28 -25.45 5.10 -19.78
C SER A 28 -25.33 3.69 -19.21
N PRO A 29 -24.15 3.05 -19.27
CA PRO A 29 -23.93 1.78 -18.60
C PRO A 29 -24.08 1.99 -17.09
N VAL A 30 -24.88 1.14 -16.45
CA VAL A 30 -24.94 1.06 -14.98
C VAL A 30 -23.63 0.46 -14.50
N ILE A 31 -22.69 1.31 -14.12
CA ILE A 31 -21.41 0.89 -13.54
C ILE A 31 -21.65 0.67 -12.04
N PRO A 32 -21.54 -0.58 -11.53
CA PRO A 32 -21.59 -0.81 -10.09
C PRO A 32 -20.48 -0.01 -9.41
N ALA A 33 -20.80 0.62 -8.28
CA ALA A 33 -19.85 1.44 -7.54
C ALA A 33 -18.57 0.63 -7.23
N PRO A 34 -17.38 1.23 -7.36
CA PRO A 34 -16.14 0.53 -7.06
C PRO A 34 -16.16 0.05 -5.62
N ILE A 35 -15.93 -1.25 -5.41
CA ILE A 35 -15.73 -1.82 -4.08
C ILE A 35 -14.39 -1.29 -3.58
N VAL A 36 -14.44 -0.32 -2.67
CA VAL A 36 -13.25 0.15 -1.96
C VAL A 36 -12.92 -0.89 -0.90
N LEU A 37 -12.00 -1.80 -1.21
CA LEU A 37 -11.38 -2.63 -0.17
C LEU A 37 -10.62 -1.70 0.78
N PRO A 38 -10.79 -1.83 2.11
CA PRO A 38 -9.96 -1.10 3.05
C PRO A 38 -8.51 -1.53 2.84
N THR A 39 -7.75 -0.69 2.14
CA THR A 39 -6.30 -0.77 2.09
C THR A 39 -5.86 -0.22 3.43
N GLY A 40 -5.86 -1.08 4.46
CA GLY A 40 -5.30 -0.70 5.75
C GLY A 40 -3.89 -0.19 5.50
N SER A 41 -3.65 1.08 5.80
CA SER A 41 -2.35 1.70 5.60
C SER A 41 -1.40 1.30 6.74
N GLY A 42 -0.11 1.23 6.45
CA GLY A 42 0.92 0.87 7.43
C GLY A 42 1.37 -0.59 7.37
N CYS A 43 2.18 -0.99 8.35
CA CYS A 43 2.88 -2.27 8.35
C CYS A 43 2.00 -3.48 8.68
N GLY A 44 0.92 -3.30 9.45
CA GLY A 44 0.12 -4.41 10.00
C GLY A 44 -0.51 -5.28 8.92
N PRO A 45 -1.29 -4.71 7.98
CA PRO A 45 -1.94 -5.50 6.91
C PRO A 45 -0.96 -6.25 6.02
N GLU A 46 0.20 -5.66 5.71
CA GLU A 46 1.18 -6.29 4.82
C GLU A 46 1.90 -7.48 5.50
N ILE A 47 2.22 -7.33 6.79
CA ILE A 47 2.75 -8.44 7.60
C ILE A 47 1.70 -9.54 7.74
N ALA A 48 0.45 -9.19 8.05
CA ALA A 48 -0.64 -10.15 8.19
C ALA A 48 -0.91 -10.92 6.89
N ARG A 49 -0.90 -10.22 5.75
CA ARG A 49 -1.03 -10.85 4.43
C ARG A 49 0.09 -11.84 4.16
N THR A 50 1.34 -11.46 4.42
CA THR A 50 2.50 -12.36 4.23
C THR A 50 2.37 -13.59 5.14
N LYS A 51 1.97 -13.40 6.40
CA LYS A 51 1.74 -14.50 7.34
C LYS A 51 0.68 -15.47 6.84
N ALA A 52 -0.44 -14.98 6.31
CA ALA A 52 -1.50 -15.80 5.77
C ALA A 52 -1.04 -16.65 4.57
N ILE A 53 -0.20 -16.09 3.68
CA ILE A 53 0.38 -16.84 2.56
C ILE A 53 1.30 -17.96 3.08
N VAL A 54 2.21 -17.63 4.01
CA VAL A 54 3.14 -18.61 4.60
C VAL A 54 2.37 -19.76 5.28
N ASP A 55 1.33 -19.43 6.04
CA ASP A 55 0.49 -20.43 6.71
C ASP A 55 -0.24 -21.34 5.71
N SER A 56 -0.75 -20.75 4.62
CA SER A 56 -1.36 -21.49 3.51
C SER A 56 -0.35 -22.44 2.85
N ASP A 57 0.87 -21.97 2.59
CA ASP A 57 1.91 -22.78 1.97
C ASP A 57 2.35 -23.94 2.87
N VAL A 58 2.42 -23.73 4.19
CA VAL A 58 2.67 -24.82 5.14
C VAL A 58 1.51 -25.81 5.15
N ALA A 59 0.27 -25.32 5.19
CA ALA A 59 -0.92 -26.17 5.25
C ALA A 59 -1.11 -27.01 3.98
N THR A 60 -0.71 -26.47 2.82
CA THR A 60 -0.81 -27.14 1.52
C THR A 60 0.43 -27.97 1.16
N GLY A 61 1.48 -27.91 1.98
CA GLY A 61 2.75 -28.61 1.74
C GLY A 61 3.67 -27.95 0.71
N ASN A 62 3.35 -26.75 0.24
CA ASN A 62 4.22 -25.94 -0.62
C ASN A 62 5.42 -25.37 0.13
N LEU A 63 5.33 -25.26 1.46
CA LEU A 63 6.43 -24.87 2.34
C LEU A 63 6.62 -25.92 3.44
N ASN A 64 7.85 -26.39 3.61
CA ASN A 64 8.20 -27.29 4.71
C ASN A 64 7.92 -26.64 6.06
N LYS A 65 7.20 -27.33 6.96
CA LYS A 65 6.80 -26.80 8.27
C LYS A 65 7.97 -26.15 9.06
N PRO A 66 9.17 -26.75 9.18
CA PRO A 66 10.27 -26.10 9.90
C PRO A 66 10.80 -24.82 9.24
N VAL A 67 10.61 -24.64 7.92
CA VAL A 67 10.91 -23.38 7.24
C VAL A 67 9.83 -22.36 7.54
N GLY A 68 8.56 -22.77 7.48
CA GLY A 68 7.42 -21.93 7.86
C GLY A 68 7.48 -21.43 9.30
N ASP A 69 7.89 -22.28 10.26
CA ASP A 69 8.05 -21.88 11.66
C ASP A 69 9.13 -20.79 11.82
N ARG A 70 10.26 -20.91 11.12
CA ARG A 70 11.34 -19.91 11.12
C ARG A 70 10.91 -18.60 10.45
N PHE A 71 10.22 -18.68 9.32
CA PHE A 71 9.68 -17.50 8.67
C PHE A 71 8.61 -16.83 9.54
N GLY A 72 7.76 -17.61 10.20
CA GLY A 72 6.78 -17.11 11.15
C GLY A 72 7.41 -16.33 12.31
N ALA A 73 8.56 -16.77 12.83
CA ALA A 73 9.29 -16.04 13.86
C ALA A 73 9.81 -14.68 13.37
N ASP A 74 10.36 -14.62 12.14
CA ASP A 74 10.81 -13.37 11.53
C ASP A 74 9.64 -12.38 11.31
N LEU A 75 8.47 -12.89 10.90
CA LEU A 75 7.26 -12.09 10.75
C LEU A 75 6.72 -11.60 12.09
N ALA A 76 6.85 -12.38 13.16
CA ALA A 76 6.45 -11.98 14.51
C ALA A 76 7.32 -10.82 15.03
N GLN A 77 8.62 -10.83 14.73
CA GLN A 77 9.51 -9.70 15.04
C GLN A 77 9.08 -8.43 14.29
N ALA A 78 8.81 -8.52 12.99
CA ALA A 78 8.30 -7.38 12.22
C ALA A 78 6.97 -6.86 12.78
N ALA A 79 6.06 -7.76 13.19
CA ALA A 79 4.79 -7.39 13.81
C ALA A 79 4.97 -6.67 15.14
N ALA A 80 5.95 -7.08 15.96
CA ALA A 80 6.26 -6.42 17.23
C ALA A 80 6.75 -4.98 17.02
N GLU A 81 7.66 -4.74 16.07
CA GLU A 81 8.11 -3.38 15.73
C GLU A 81 6.95 -2.53 15.16
N CYS A 82 6.07 -3.16 14.38
CA CYS A 82 4.87 -2.51 13.85
C CYS A 82 3.93 -2.06 14.98
N ALA A 83 3.66 -2.95 15.95
CA ALA A 83 2.85 -2.64 17.13
C ALA A 83 3.49 -1.58 18.03
N ALA A 84 4.82 -1.48 18.03
CA ALA A 84 5.58 -0.42 18.71
C ALA A 84 5.56 0.94 17.96
N GLY A 85 4.84 1.05 16.85
CA GLY A 85 4.74 2.28 16.04
C GLY A 85 5.92 2.53 15.10
N LYS A 86 6.85 1.57 14.98
CA LYS A 86 8.04 1.69 14.13
C LYS A 86 7.78 1.09 12.74
N SER A 87 6.83 1.68 12.02
CA SER A 87 6.35 1.14 10.74
C SER A 87 7.44 0.95 9.68
N GLY A 88 8.41 1.87 9.59
CA GLY A 88 9.52 1.76 8.64
C GLY A 88 10.42 0.55 8.92
N GLU A 89 10.83 0.37 10.17
CA GLU A 89 11.65 -0.78 10.60
C GLU A 89 10.90 -2.09 10.39
N ALA A 90 9.61 -2.13 10.75
CA ALA A 90 8.77 -3.30 10.55
C ALA A 90 8.70 -3.72 9.06
N LEU A 91 8.56 -2.76 8.15
CA LEU A 91 8.54 -3.04 6.71
C LEU A 91 9.92 -3.47 6.19
N HIS A 92 11.01 -2.91 6.72
CA HIS A 92 12.36 -3.36 6.39
C HIS A 92 12.61 -4.81 6.84
N LEU A 93 12.21 -5.16 8.07
CA LEU A 93 12.29 -6.52 8.59
C LEU A 93 11.43 -7.49 7.77
N LEU A 94 10.21 -7.08 7.40
CA LEU A 94 9.34 -7.85 6.52
C LEU A 94 10.00 -8.12 5.17
N ALA A 95 10.53 -7.09 4.51
CA ALA A 95 11.20 -7.22 3.21
C ALA A 95 12.43 -8.12 3.30
N ALA A 96 13.22 -7.99 4.37
CA ALA A 96 14.37 -8.86 4.62
C ALA A 96 13.93 -10.33 4.80
N ALA A 97 12.89 -10.58 5.60
CA ALA A 97 12.35 -11.92 5.80
C ALA A 97 11.84 -12.51 4.48
N LYS A 98 11.01 -11.77 3.74
CA LYS A 98 10.51 -12.18 2.41
C LYS A 98 11.67 -12.58 1.48
N SER A 99 12.72 -11.76 1.40
CA SER A 99 13.93 -12.05 0.62
C SER A 99 14.64 -13.34 1.06
N ARG A 100 14.81 -13.57 2.38
CA ARG A 100 15.47 -14.77 2.92
C ARG A 100 14.77 -16.07 2.54
N TYR A 101 13.44 -16.08 2.43
CA TYR A 101 12.64 -17.27 2.13
C TYR A 101 12.11 -17.33 0.69
N GLY A 102 12.46 -16.35 -0.16
CA GLY A 102 12.08 -16.35 -1.58
C GLY A 102 10.68 -15.79 -1.89
N TYR A 103 10.07 -15.06 -0.96
CA TYR A 103 8.79 -14.37 -1.14
C TYR A 103 9.05 -12.93 -1.63
N ARG A 104 8.19 -12.37 -2.49
CA ARG A 104 8.31 -10.98 -2.99
C ARG A 104 7.04 -10.18 -2.82
#